data_AF-H9WRP1-F1
#
_entry.id   AF-H9WRP1-F1
#
_cell.length_a   1.000
_cell.length_b   1.000
_cell.length_c   1.000
_cell.angle_alpha   90.00
_cell.angle_beta   90.00
_cell.angle_gamma   90.00
#
_symmetry.space_group_name_H-M   'P 1'
#
loop_
_entity.id
_entity.type
_entity.pdbx_description
1 polymer ?
#
loop_
_entity_poly.entity_id
_entity_poly.type
_entity_poly.pdbx_seq_one_letter_code
_entity_poly.pdbx_strand_id
1 'polypeptide(L)'
;LKQHGSSYALVVSTENITLNWYHGTNRSMLLPNCLFRMGGAAILLSNKRKDRRRAKYELFHIVRTHRGSDDRSYKCVFQEEDGDNKRGLSLSKELMEVAGHALKANLTTLGPLVLPLSEQILFLASLFCRKILRMNTKPYMPDF
;
A
#
# COMPACT_ATOMS: atom_id res chain seq x y z
N LEU A 1 1.08 16.81 14.47
CA LEU A 1 0.17 16.30 15.53
C LEU A 1 0.90 15.68 16.73
N LYS A 2 1.92 14.83 16.58
CA LYS A 2 2.65 14.32 17.76
C LYS A 2 3.53 15.38 18.45
N GLN A 3 4.05 16.35 17.69
CA GLN A 3 4.94 17.41 18.20
C GLN A 3 4.20 18.65 18.75
N HIS A 4 3.00 18.95 18.25
CA HIS A 4 2.19 20.09 18.69
C HIS A 4 0.96 19.61 19.46
N GLY A 5 0.86 19.95 20.74
CA GLY A 5 -0.29 19.63 21.58
C GLY A 5 -1.59 20.27 21.06
N SER A 6 -2.70 19.55 21.19
CA SER A 6 -4.05 20.07 20.97
C SER A 6 -4.26 20.81 19.64
N SER A 7 -3.85 20.19 18.53
CA SER A 7 -3.92 20.75 17.19
C SER A 7 -4.85 19.94 16.28
N TYR A 8 -5.28 20.57 15.19
CA TYR A 8 -5.97 19.94 14.07
C TYR A 8 -5.03 19.89 12.87
N ALA A 9 -5.18 18.86 12.04
CA ALA A 9 -4.56 18.81 10.72
C ALA A 9 -5.61 18.38 9.70
N LEU A 10 -5.85 19.22 8.70
CA LEU A 10 -6.64 18.85 7.53
C LEU A 10 -5.71 18.26 6.48
N VAL A 11 -5.93 16.99 6.13
CA VAL A 11 -5.22 16.30 5.06
C VAL A 11 -6.15 16.26 3.86
N VAL A 12 -5.71 16.80 2.72
CA VAL A 12 -6.46 16.77 1.47
C VAL A 12 -5.63 16.01 0.44
N SER A 13 -6.23 15.00 -0.17
CA SER A 13 -5.70 14.29 -1.34
C SER A 13 -6.55 14.64 -2.55
N THR A 14 -5.91 14.82 -3.69
CA THR A 14 -6.58 14.97 -4.98
C THR A 14 -5.75 14.30 -6.05
N GLU A 15 -6.42 13.52 -6.89
CA GLU A 15 -5.82 12.82 -8.01
C GLU A 15 -6.44 13.34 -9.32
N ASN A 16 -5.61 13.89 -10.20
CA ASN A 16 -6.01 14.36 -11.52
C ASN A 16 -5.23 13.61 -12.61
N ILE A 17 -5.97 12.98 -13.54
CA ILE A 17 -5.41 12.15 -14.61
C ILE A 17 -5.26 12.90 -15.94
N THR A 18 -5.79 14.12 -16.07
CA THR A 18 -5.82 14.83 -17.36
C THR A 18 -4.42 15.08 -17.93
N LEU A 19 -3.45 15.37 -17.07
CA LEU A 19 -2.06 15.59 -17.47
C LEU A 19 -1.29 14.30 -17.84
N ASN A 20 -1.86 13.13 -17.54
CA ASN A 20 -1.24 11.83 -17.78
C ASN A 20 -2.04 10.99 -18.79
N TRP A 21 -3.02 11.58 -19.49
CA TRP A 21 -3.82 10.88 -20.47
C TRP A 21 -2.98 10.52 -21.70
N TYR A 22 -2.87 9.22 -21.99
CA TYR A 22 -2.08 8.75 -23.12
C TYR A 22 -2.90 8.68 -24.41
N HIS A 23 -2.41 9.30 -25.49
CA HIS A 23 -3.10 9.36 -26.79
C HIS A 23 -2.51 8.42 -27.86
N GLY A 24 -1.49 7.63 -27.52
CA GLY A 24 -0.87 6.71 -28.46
C GLY A 24 -1.53 5.32 -28.49
N THR A 25 -0.85 4.36 -29.09
CA THR A 25 -1.36 3.00 -29.33
C THR A 25 -0.61 1.93 -28.51
N ASN A 26 0.40 2.32 -27.73
CA ASN A 26 1.13 1.38 -26.88
C ASN A 26 0.21 0.83 -25.78
N ARG A 27 0.03 -0.49 -25.80
CA ARG A 27 -0.89 -1.19 -24.90
C ARG A 27 -0.53 -1.01 -23.43
N SER A 28 0.76 -1.03 -23.06
CA SER A 28 1.18 -0.85 -21.66
C SER A 28 0.82 0.54 -21.12
N MET A 29 0.74 1.53 -22.01
CA MET A 29 0.41 2.91 -21.67
C MET A 29 -1.09 3.25 -21.78
N LEU A 30 -1.86 2.44 -22.51
CA LEU A 30 -3.33 2.57 -22.55
C LEU A 30 -4.02 2.03 -21.30
N LEU A 31 -3.41 1.05 -20.60
CA LEU A 31 -4.00 0.46 -19.39
C LEU A 31 -4.30 1.51 -18.29
N PRO A 32 -3.39 2.44 -17.95
CA PRO A 32 -3.69 3.56 -17.05
C PRO A 32 -4.95 4.36 -17.38
N ASN A 33 -5.21 4.64 -18.65
CA ASN A 33 -6.40 5.40 -19.06
C ASN A 33 -7.71 4.68 -18.68
N CYS A 34 -7.68 3.34 -18.64
CA CYS A 34 -8.84 2.51 -18.26
C CYS A 34 -8.95 2.30 -16.75
N LEU A 35 -7.80 2.17 -16.08
CA LEU A 35 -7.71 1.79 -14.67
C LEU A 35 -7.84 2.98 -13.72
N PHE A 36 -7.20 4.10 -14.03
CA PHE A 36 -7.19 5.26 -13.13
C PHE A 36 -8.41 6.16 -13.33
N ARG A 37 -8.85 6.75 -12.22
CA ARG A 37 -9.97 7.68 -12.15
C ARG A 37 -9.52 8.92 -11.38
N MET A 38 -10.19 10.04 -11.65
CA MET A 38 -9.99 11.26 -10.89
C MET A 38 -10.75 11.19 -9.57
N GLY A 39 -10.19 11.81 -8.54
CA GLY A 39 -10.76 11.74 -7.20
C GLY A 39 -10.21 12.81 -6.28
N GLY A 40 -10.85 12.93 -5.12
CA GLY A 40 -10.37 13.76 -4.03
C GLY A 40 -11.00 13.32 -2.72
N ALA A 41 -10.23 13.45 -1.64
CA ALA A 41 -10.65 13.12 -0.29
C ALA A 41 -10.05 14.10 0.71
N ALA A 42 -10.78 14.37 1.79
CA ALA A 42 -10.28 15.17 2.89
C ALA A 42 -10.51 14.44 4.21
N ILE A 43 -9.51 14.44 5.08
CA ILE A 43 -9.53 13.83 6.40
C ILE A 43 -9.09 14.89 7.42
N LEU A 44 -9.92 15.10 8.44
CA LEU A 44 -9.57 15.92 9.59
C LEU A 44 -8.98 15.03 10.70
N LEU A 45 -7.71 15.25 11.01
CA LEU A 45 -7.00 14.58 12.10
C LEU A 45 -6.94 15.49 13.33
N SER A 46 -7.09 14.91 14.52
CA SER A 46 -7.01 15.61 15.80
C SER A 46 -6.21 14.79 16.80
N ASN A 47 -5.45 15.46 17.67
CA ASN A 47 -4.82 14.86 18.85
C ASN A 47 -5.47 15.33 20.16
N LYS A 48 -6.64 15.98 20.10
CA LYS A 48 -7.35 16.48 21.28
C LYS A 48 -8.15 15.37 21.93
N ARG A 49 -7.97 15.16 23.25
CA ARG A 49 -8.71 14.13 24.02
C ARG A 49 -10.23 14.25 23.88
N LYS A 50 -10.75 15.48 23.85
CA LYS A 50 -12.20 15.75 23.69
C LYS A 50 -12.77 15.26 22.35
N ASP A 51 -11.93 15.10 21.33
CA ASP A 51 -12.36 14.68 20.00
C ASP A 51 -12.40 13.16 19.85
N ARG A 52 -11.78 12.43 20.78
CA ARG A 52 -11.70 10.97 20.72
C ARG A 52 -13.07 10.30 20.68
N ARG A 53 -14.06 10.83 21.41
CA ARG A 53 -15.43 10.28 21.45
C ARG A 53 -16.21 10.48 20.14
N ARG A 54 -15.81 11.43 19.30
CA ARG A 54 -16.45 11.74 18.01
C ARG A 54 -15.64 11.30 16.80
N ALA A 55 -14.45 10.75 17.02
CA ALA A 55 -13.59 10.28 15.94
C ALA A 55 -14.15 8.99 15.33
N LYS A 56 -14.18 8.91 14.00
CA LYS A 56 -14.61 7.70 13.29
C LYS A 56 -13.59 6.56 13.40
N TYR A 57 -12.30 6.92 13.42
CA TYR A 57 -11.18 6.00 13.50
C TYR A 57 -10.07 6.59 14.39
N GLU A 58 -9.32 5.71 15.07
CA GLU A 58 -8.11 6.06 15.82
C GLU A 58 -6.89 5.45 15.11
N LEU A 59 -5.86 6.27 14.88
CA LEU A 59 -4.64 5.85 14.20
C LEU A 59 -3.61 5.35 15.22
N PHE A 60 -3.37 4.04 15.26
CA PHE A 60 -2.40 3.42 16.17
C PHE A 60 -0.99 3.35 15.57
N HIS A 61 -0.86 2.68 14.42
CA HIS A 61 0.42 2.37 13.79
C HIS A 61 0.43 2.79 12.33
N ILE A 62 1.59 3.26 11.85
CA ILE A 62 1.87 3.51 10.44
C ILE A 62 3.17 2.79 10.11
N VAL A 63 3.15 1.98 9.06
CA VAL A 63 4.34 1.33 8.52
C VAL A 63 4.43 1.61 7.03
N ARG A 64 5.63 1.99 6.57
CA ARG A 64 5.90 2.24 5.15
C ARG A 64 6.92 1.23 4.63
N THR A 65 6.56 0.56 3.54
CA THR A 65 7.46 -0.34 2.80
C THR A 65 7.90 0.33 1.51
N HIS A 66 9.20 0.31 1.21
CA HIS A 66 9.76 0.87 -0.02
C HIS A 66 10.64 -0.18 -0.70
N ARG A 67 10.39 -0.44 -1.99
CA ARG A 67 11.14 -1.40 -2.82
C ARG A 67 11.81 -0.75 -4.05
N GLY A 68 11.99 0.57 -4.05
CA GLY A 68 12.54 1.27 -5.21
C GLY A 68 14.00 0.93 -5.56
N SER A 69 14.71 0.18 -4.72
CA SER A 69 16.05 -0.34 -5.03
C SER A 69 16.04 -1.61 -5.89
N ASP A 70 14.88 -2.23 -6.08
CA ASP A 70 14.69 -3.40 -6.95
C ASP A 70 14.26 -2.93 -8.34
N ASP A 71 15.03 -3.26 -9.37
CA ASP A 71 14.82 -2.75 -10.73
C ASP A 71 13.44 -3.09 -11.29
N ARG A 72 12.92 -4.29 -11.00
CA ARG A 72 11.57 -4.71 -11.42
C ARG A 72 10.52 -3.82 -10.75
N SER A 73 10.65 -3.61 -9.44
CA SER A 73 9.77 -2.72 -8.67
C SER A 73 9.88 -1.26 -9.11
N TYR A 74 11.08 -0.78 -9.46
CA TYR A 74 11.30 0.59 -9.90
C TYR A 74 10.69 0.85 -11.28
N LYS A 75 10.89 -0.07 -12.23
CA LYS A 75 10.41 0.06 -13.62
C LYS A 75 8.97 -0.39 -13.82
N CYS A 76 8.29 -0.93 -12.79
CA CYS A 76 6.96 -1.51 -12.95
C CYS A 76 5.86 -0.50 -13.32
N VAL A 77 6.01 0.75 -12.87
CA VAL A 77 5.15 1.88 -13.21
C VAL A 77 6.08 3.04 -13.51
N PHE A 78 6.25 3.36 -14.78
CA PHE A 78 7.23 4.36 -15.21
C PHE A 78 6.63 5.31 -16.24
N GLN A 79 6.96 6.59 -16.14
CA GLN A 79 6.52 7.57 -17.14
C GLN A 79 7.61 7.70 -18.20
N GLU A 80 7.26 7.40 -19.44
CA GLU A 80 8.19 7.38 -20.57
C GLU A 80 7.50 7.87 -21.85
N GLU A 81 8.30 8.11 -22.89
CA GLU A 81 7.79 8.46 -24.22
C GLU A 81 7.73 7.21 -25.10
N ASP A 82 6.69 7.10 -25.91
CA ASP A 82 6.61 6.06 -26.94
C ASP A 82 7.44 6.43 -28.19
N GLY A 83 7.42 5.55 -29.19
CA GLY A 83 8.13 5.79 -30.46
C GLY A 83 7.61 6.99 -31.28
N ASP A 84 6.43 7.52 -30.96
CA ASP A 84 5.84 8.70 -31.59
C ASP A 84 6.05 9.98 -30.75
N ASN A 85 6.93 9.94 -29.73
CA ASN A 85 7.16 11.00 -28.75
C ASN A 85 5.91 11.39 -27.94
N LYS A 86 4.96 10.46 -27.75
CA LYS A 86 3.80 10.67 -26.89
C LYS A 86 4.15 10.16 -25.49
N ARG A 87 4.16 11.08 -24.53
CA ARG A 87 4.41 10.76 -23.12
C ARG A 87 3.23 9.98 -22.53
N GLY A 88 3.53 8.88 -21.84
CA GLY A 88 2.54 8.03 -21.20
C GLY A 88 3.07 7.39 -19.93
N LEU A 89 2.16 6.83 -19.12
CA LEU A 89 2.52 6.01 -17.98
C LEU A 89 2.52 4.55 -18.41
N SER A 90 3.65 3.87 -18.38
CA SER A 90 3.78 2.46 -18.75
C SER A 90 3.55 1.56 -17.54
N LEU A 91 2.65 0.59 -17.65
CA LEU A 91 2.45 -0.45 -16.63
C LEU A 91 3.07 -1.78 -17.09
N SER A 92 4.04 -2.27 -16.32
CA SER A 92 4.65 -3.58 -16.52
C SER A 92 3.70 -4.72 -16.13
N LYS A 93 3.79 -5.85 -16.82
CA LYS A 93 3.09 -7.09 -16.45
C LYS A 93 3.48 -7.62 -15.08
N GLU A 94 4.68 -7.27 -14.61
CA GLU A 94 5.23 -7.68 -13.32
C GLU A 94 4.61 -6.93 -12.14
N LEU A 95 3.80 -5.90 -12.41
CA LEU A 95 3.21 -5.03 -11.39
C LEU A 95 2.50 -5.81 -10.28
N MET A 96 1.73 -6.85 -10.64
CA MET A 96 1.01 -7.66 -9.66
C MET A 96 1.95 -8.47 -8.75
N GLU A 97 3.04 -8.99 -9.30
CA GLU A 97 4.04 -9.77 -8.56
C GLU A 97 4.79 -8.85 -7.58
N VAL A 98 5.33 -7.71 -8.06
CA VAL A 98 6.09 -6.77 -7.23
C VAL A 98 5.21 -6.12 -6.15
N ALA A 99 3.95 -5.81 -6.47
CA ALA A 99 2.98 -5.31 -5.50
C ALA A 99 2.67 -6.35 -4.42
N GLY A 100 2.51 -7.63 -4.80
CA GLY A 100 2.33 -8.73 -3.86
C GLY A 100 3.51 -8.89 -2.90
N HIS A 101 4.74 -8.77 -3.41
CA HIS A 101 5.94 -8.78 -2.57
C HIS A 101 6.02 -7.57 -1.62
N ALA A 102 5.68 -6.38 -2.10
CA ALA A 102 5.64 -5.18 -1.26
C ALA A 102 4.58 -5.28 -0.15
N LEU A 103 3.39 -5.77 -0.47
CA LEU A 103 2.30 -5.98 0.48
C LEU A 103 2.68 -7.02 1.53
N LYS A 104 3.25 -8.16 1.11
CA LYS A 104 3.72 -9.20 2.02
C LYS A 104 4.78 -8.68 2.99
N ALA A 105 5.74 -7.90 2.49
CA ALA A 105 6.75 -7.26 3.35
C ALA A 105 6.11 -6.28 4.34
N ASN A 106 5.15 -5.45 3.90
CA ASN A 106 4.44 -4.51 4.78
C ASN A 106 3.64 -5.23 5.86
N LEU A 107 2.88 -6.27 5.50
CA LEU A 107 2.11 -7.08 6.46
C LEU A 107 3.00 -7.83 7.44
N THR A 108 4.17 -8.31 7.01
CA THR A 108 5.12 -8.97 7.91
C THR A 108 5.64 -8.01 8.99
N THR A 109 5.83 -6.74 8.64
CA THR A 109 6.22 -5.70 9.61
C THR A 109 5.05 -5.17 10.44
N LEU A 110 3.85 -5.07 9.87
CA LEU A 110 2.67 -4.53 10.52
C LEU A 110 2.01 -5.54 11.47
N GLY A 111 1.98 -6.82 11.09
CA GLY A 111 1.29 -7.90 11.81
C GLY A 111 1.60 -7.91 13.31
N PRO A 112 2.87 -7.96 13.75
CA PRO A 112 3.20 -7.96 15.18
C PRO A 112 2.79 -6.70 15.94
N LEU A 113 2.54 -5.58 15.24
CA LEU A 113 2.13 -4.32 15.86
C LEU A 113 0.61 -4.23 16.07
N VAL A 114 -0.17 -4.98 15.29
CA VAL A 114 -1.65 -4.90 15.31
C VAL A 114 -2.31 -6.18 15.84
N LEU A 115 -1.64 -7.32 15.73
CA LEU A 115 -2.20 -8.61 16.13
C LEU A 115 -2.09 -8.83 17.66
N PRO A 116 -3.12 -9.39 18.31
CA PRO A 116 -3.03 -9.89 19.67
C PRO A 116 -1.92 -10.95 19.83
N LEU A 117 -1.36 -11.08 21.04
CA LEU A 117 -0.31 -12.06 21.32
C LEU A 117 -0.74 -13.51 21.01
N SER A 118 -2.01 -13.85 21.21
CA SER A 118 -2.55 -15.18 20.88
C SER A 118 -2.42 -15.50 19.39
N GLU A 119 -2.78 -14.56 18.53
CA GLU A 119 -2.70 -14.67 17.07
C GLU A 119 -1.24 -14.80 16.61
N GLN A 120 -0.33 -14.04 17.23
CA GLN A 120 1.09 -14.11 16.94
C GLN A 120 1.68 -15.48 17.28
N ILE A 121 1.32 -16.05 18.44
CA ILE A 121 1.78 -17.37 18.86
C ILE A 121 1.26 -18.46 17.91
N LEU A 122 -0.04 -18.44 17.56
CA LEU A 122 -0.63 -19.40 16.62
C LEU A 122 0.03 -19.33 15.25
N PHE A 123 0.26 -18.13 14.75
CA PHE A 123 0.95 -17.91 13.49
C PHE A 123 2.39 -18.45 13.53
N LEU A 124 3.17 -18.12 14.56
CA LEU A 124 4.54 -18.60 14.73
C LEU A 124 4.61 -20.11 14.88
N ALA A 125 3.70 -20.72 15.65
CA ALA A 125 3.60 -22.17 15.79
C ALA A 125 3.32 -22.84 14.44
N SER A 126 2.38 -22.31 13.66
CA SER A 126 2.07 -22.82 12.32
C SER A 126 3.27 -22.72 11.37
N LEU A 127 4.02 -21.60 11.44
CA LEU A 127 5.24 -21.40 10.66
C LEU A 127 6.35 -22.37 11.08
N PHE A 128 6.52 -22.60 12.38
CA PHE A 128 7.49 -23.55 12.93
C PHE A 128 7.19 -24.98 12.47
N CYS A 129 5.95 -25.44 12.64
CA CYS A 129 5.51 -26.77 12.21
C CYS A 129 5.74 -27.01 10.72
N ARG A 130 5.50 -25.99 9.89
CA ARG A 130 5.65 -26.13 8.45
C ARG A 130 7.10 -26.00 7.97
N LYS A 131 7.86 -25.05 8.51
CA LYS A 131 9.19 -24.71 7.98
C LYS A 131 10.30 -25.55 8.61
N ILE A 132 10.17 -25.90 9.88
CA ILE A 132 11.18 -26.64 10.64
C ILE A 132 10.79 -28.11 10.73
N LEU A 133 9.57 -28.41 11.18
CA LEU A 133 9.10 -29.80 11.28
C LEU A 133 8.62 -30.39 9.94
N ARG A 134 8.57 -29.59 8.86
CA ARG A 134 8.13 -30.00 7.51
C ARG A 134 6.76 -30.71 7.49
N MET A 135 5.89 -30.40 8.46
CA MET A 135 4.56 -30.99 8.53
C MET A 135 3.65 -30.36 7.48
N ASN A 136 2.86 -31.19 6.80
CA ASN A 136 1.96 -30.76 5.74
C ASN A 136 0.64 -30.22 6.31
N THR A 137 0.74 -29.17 7.14
CA THR A 137 -0.38 -28.49 7.79
C THR A 137 -0.78 -27.24 7.00
N LYS A 138 -2.09 -26.91 7.00
CA LYS A 138 -2.58 -25.69 6.36
C LYS A 138 -2.00 -24.46 7.07
N PRO A 139 -1.53 -23.43 6.33
CA PRO A 139 -1.05 -22.20 6.94
C PRO A 139 -2.17 -21.55 7.76
N TYR A 140 -1.86 -21.17 8.99
CA TYR A 140 -2.76 -20.36 9.79
C TYR A 140 -2.79 -18.93 9.22
N MET A 141 -3.98 -18.40 9.01
CA MET A 141 -4.20 -17.03 8.57
C MET A 141 -4.66 -16.23 9.80
N PRO A 142 -3.83 -15.31 10.32
CA PRO A 142 -4.18 -14.52 11.49
C PRO A 142 -5.44 -13.70 11.25
N ASP A 143 -6.25 -13.55 12.29
CA ASP A 143 -7.38 -12.63 12.27
C ASP A 143 -6.92 -11.23 12.67
N PHE A 144 -7.23 -10.23 11.83
CA PHE A 144 -6.69 -8.87 11.91
C PHE A 144 -7.69 -7.85 12.46
#